data_AF-A0A510LAG9-F1
#
_entry.id   AF-A0A510LAG9-F1
#
_cell.length_a   1.000
_cell.length_b   1.000
_cell.length_c   1.000
_cell.angle_alpha   90.00
_cell.angle_beta   90.00
_cell.angle_gamma   90.00
#
_symmetry.space_group_name_H-M   'P 1'
#
loop_
_entity.id
_entity.type
_entity.pdbx_description
1 polymer ?
#
loop_
_entity_poly.entity_id
_entity_poly.type
_entity_poly.pdbx_seq_one_letter_code
_entity_poly.pdbx_strand_id
1 'polypeptide(L)'
;MELILEEDIKYKTPINDFGVEPINKRIITTGEKLIYFNKEKFEKESGGKVKNCEIIKYIKEKNQLFVSSMFFVSTPNGKVYKCDGNKKKIVELVFDIEDSIGVMNFITSGRIVYIKNNDLFSYDVDTKELISAKLTKNRKNGNYKIFTIANCATKFRENGNI
;
A
#
# COMPACT_ATOMS: atom_id res chain seq x y z
N MET A 1 6.82 31.18 -1.56
CA MET A 1 6.80 30.26 -0.39
C MET A 1 7.70 29.09 -0.76
N GLU A 2 8.87 29.01 -0.16
CA GLU A 2 9.73 27.82 -0.26
C GLU A 2 9.29 26.83 0.81
N LEU A 3 8.96 25.61 0.39
CA LEU A 3 8.71 24.48 1.29
C LEU A 3 10.09 23.92 1.68
N ILE A 4 10.57 24.32 2.86
CA ILE A 4 11.80 23.76 3.44
C ILE A 4 11.36 22.61 4.34
N LEU A 5 11.90 21.42 4.11
CA LEU A 5 11.71 20.28 5.02
C LEU A 5 12.50 20.59 6.31
N GLU A 6 11.81 20.93 7.39
CA GLU A 6 12.48 21.25 8.67
C GLU A 6 13.01 19.98 9.37
N GLU A 7 12.41 18.83 9.10
CA GLU A 7 12.68 17.58 9.82
C GLU A 7 12.73 16.38 8.87
N ASP A 8 13.72 15.51 9.03
CA ASP A 8 13.94 14.30 8.22
C ASP A 8 13.95 13.05 9.11
N ILE A 9 13.16 12.04 8.74
CA ILE A 9 13.14 10.74 9.44
C ILE A 9 14.15 9.83 8.76
N LYS A 10 15.40 9.88 9.24
CA LYS A 10 16.45 8.93 8.82
C LYS A 10 16.35 7.65 9.62
N TYR A 11 16.24 6.51 8.94
CA TYR A 11 16.29 5.19 9.56
C TYR A 11 17.40 4.33 8.94
N LYS A 12 17.88 3.34 9.70
CA LYS A 12 19.01 2.46 9.31
C LYS A 12 18.80 1.70 8.00
N THR A 13 17.55 1.46 7.60
CA THR A 13 17.17 0.71 6.41
C THR A 13 16.40 1.59 5.43
N PRO A 14 16.48 1.32 4.12
CA PRO A 14 15.67 1.99 3.12
C PRO A 14 14.17 1.92 3.43
N ILE A 15 13.48 3.03 3.17
CA ILE A 15 12.03 3.14 3.28
C ILE A 15 11.43 3.02 1.89
N ASN A 16 10.48 2.10 1.72
CA ASN A 16 9.80 1.89 0.44
C ASN A 16 8.57 2.81 0.28
N ASP A 17 7.82 2.98 1.36
CA ASP A 17 6.60 3.80 1.44
C ASP A 17 6.32 4.17 2.90
N PHE A 18 5.39 5.09 3.14
CA PHE A 18 4.97 5.46 4.49
C PHE A 18 3.48 5.83 4.56
N GLY A 19 2.88 5.57 5.72
CA GLY A 19 1.52 5.94 6.04
C GLY A 19 1.45 6.77 7.32
N VAL A 20 0.53 7.73 7.36
CA VAL A 20 0.22 8.49 8.58
C VAL A 20 -1.07 7.97 9.19
N GLU A 21 -0.97 7.43 10.41
CA GLU A 21 -2.10 6.88 11.15
C GLU A 21 -3.13 7.98 11.43
N PRO A 22 -4.40 7.77 11.08
CA PRO A 22 -5.37 8.84 11.14
C PRO A 22 -5.76 9.23 12.58
N ILE A 23 -5.57 8.33 13.55
CA ILE A 23 -5.91 8.53 14.97
C ILE A 23 -4.76 9.21 15.73
N ASN A 24 -3.63 8.52 15.97
CA ASN A 24 -2.56 9.06 16.82
C ASN A 24 -1.47 9.80 16.02
N LYS A 25 -1.68 10.01 14.72
CA LYS A 25 -0.70 10.64 13.81
C LYS A 25 0.67 9.94 13.79
N ARG A 26 0.67 8.65 14.12
CA ARG A 26 1.85 7.78 14.04
C ARG A 26 2.26 7.63 12.57
N ILE A 27 3.55 7.82 12.27
CA ILE A 27 4.09 7.49 10.96
C ILE A 27 4.51 6.02 10.99
N ILE A 28 4.05 5.25 10.00
CA ILE A 28 4.44 3.86 9.82
C ILE A 28 5.13 3.75 8.46
N THR A 29 6.35 3.24 8.44
CA THR A 29 7.13 3.08 7.20
C THR A 29 7.22 1.61 6.81
N THR A 30 7.30 1.34 5.51
CA THR A 30 7.58 0.02 4.92
C THR A 30 9.03 -0.05 4.44
N GLY A 31 9.52 -1.26 4.19
CA GLY A 31 10.92 -1.56 3.90
C GLY A 31 11.22 -2.99 4.32
N GLU A 32 12.40 -3.26 4.86
CA GLU A 32 12.72 -4.59 5.42
C GLU A 32 11.72 -5.04 6.49
N LYS A 33 11.17 -4.09 7.26
CA LYS A 33 10.21 -4.28 8.35
C LYS A 33 9.23 -3.09 8.37
N LEU A 34 8.10 -3.27 9.04
CA LEU A 34 7.26 -2.15 9.45
C LEU A 34 7.92 -1.44 10.63
N ILE A 35 8.09 -0.12 10.55
CA ILE A 35 8.66 0.71 11.62
C ILE A 35 7.63 1.74 12.05
N TYR A 36 7.44 1.89 13.36
CA TYR A 36 6.40 2.70 13.97
C TYR A 36 7.04 3.92 14.65
N PHE A 37 6.68 5.13 14.24
CA PHE A 37 7.17 6.40 14.78
C PHE A 37 6.04 7.25 15.32
N ASN A 38 6.20 7.79 16.53
CA ASN A 38 5.25 8.72 17.13
C ASN A 38 5.98 10.00 17.51
N LYS A 39 5.61 11.13 16.86
CA LYS A 39 6.30 12.42 17.01
C LYS A 39 7.83 12.26 16.84
N GLU A 40 8.21 11.71 15.68
CA GLU A 40 9.56 11.24 15.28
C GLU A 40 10.26 10.21 16.17
N LYS A 41 9.68 9.79 17.30
CA LYS A 41 10.29 8.79 18.18
C LYS A 41 9.98 7.38 17.71
N PHE A 42 11.02 6.57 17.55
CA PHE A 42 10.88 5.13 17.32
C PHE A 42 10.10 4.47 18.46
N GLU A 43 9.03 3.75 18.13
CA GLU A 43 8.25 2.97 19.10
C GLU A 43 8.48 1.47 18.94
N LYS A 44 8.55 0.94 17.71
CA LYS A 44 8.61 -0.52 17.44
C LYS A 44 9.06 -0.84 16.02
N GLU A 45 9.63 -2.02 15.83
CA GLU A 45 9.79 -2.68 14.52
C GLU A 45 9.00 -4.01 14.45
N SER A 46 8.46 -4.35 13.29
CA SER A 46 7.74 -5.62 13.05
C SER A 46 8.07 -6.19 11.67
N GLY A 47 8.79 -7.31 11.63
CA GLY A 47 9.18 -8.00 10.39
C GLY A 47 8.26 -9.18 10.08
N GLY A 48 8.29 -10.23 10.91
CA GLY A 48 7.37 -11.37 10.84
C GLY A 48 7.02 -11.84 9.42
N LYS A 49 5.72 -11.84 9.10
CA LYS A 49 5.15 -12.22 7.79
C LYS A 49 5.20 -11.08 6.75
N VAL A 50 5.56 -9.86 7.15
CA VAL A 50 5.54 -8.63 6.32
C VAL A 50 6.95 -8.09 6.07
N LYS A 51 7.93 -9.00 6.00
CA LYS A 51 9.30 -8.63 5.62
C LYS A 51 9.33 -8.10 4.20
N ASN A 52 10.22 -7.15 3.95
CA ASN A 52 10.38 -6.49 2.65
C ASN A 52 9.07 -5.91 2.14
N CYS A 53 8.25 -5.35 3.03
CA CYS A 53 6.99 -4.75 2.66
C CYS A 53 7.20 -3.54 1.74
N GLU A 54 6.27 -3.35 0.81
CA GLU A 54 6.41 -2.35 -0.25
C GLU A 54 5.44 -1.19 -0.01
N ILE A 55 4.15 -1.44 -0.11
CA ILE A 55 3.11 -0.40 -0.07
C ILE A 55 2.38 -0.46 1.27
N ILE A 56 2.04 0.71 1.83
CA ILE A 56 1.15 0.84 2.98
C ILE A 56 -0.05 1.72 2.66
N LYS A 57 -1.26 1.29 3.04
CA LYS A 57 -2.43 2.17 2.94
C LYS A 57 -3.47 1.89 4.00
N TYR A 58 -3.94 2.95 4.65
CA TYR A 58 -5.05 2.87 5.59
C TYR A 58 -6.34 2.55 4.85
N ILE A 59 -7.13 1.68 5.47
CA ILE A 59 -8.41 1.22 4.95
C ILE A 59 -9.54 1.62 5.88
N LYS A 60 -10.73 1.76 5.31
CA LYS A 60 -12.00 1.90 6.01
C LYS A 60 -12.73 0.57 5.91
N GLU A 61 -12.98 -0.05 7.05
CA GLU A 61 -13.76 -1.27 7.13
C GLU A 61 -15.24 -1.00 6.79
N LYS A 62 -15.92 -2.03 6.30
CA LYS A 62 -17.36 -1.96 6.06
C LYS A 62 -18.10 -1.69 7.37
N ASN A 63 -19.10 -0.80 7.32
CA ASN A 63 -19.88 -0.36 8.48
C ASN A 63 -19.06 0.35 9.59
N GLN A 64 -17.85 0.81 9.27
CA GLN A 64 -17.02 1.55 10.21
C GLN A 64 -17.61 2.95 10.50
N LEU A 65 -18.09 3.14 11.73
CA LEU A 65 -18.64 4.41 12.23
C LEU A 65 -17.56 5.43 12.62
N PHE A 66 -16.39 4.96 13.08
CA PHE A 66 -15.30 5.79 13.57
C PHE A 66 -13.99 5.49 12.84
N VAL A 67 -13.10 6.48 12.71
CA VAL A 67 -11.76 6.29 12.13
C VAL A 67 -11.02 5.15 12.83
N SER A 68 -10.30 4.33 12.06
CA SER A 68 -9.56 3.16 12.53
C SER A 68 -8.09 3.25 12.15
N SER A 69 -7.24 2.54 12.88
CA SER A 69 -5.82 2.38 12.55
C SER A 69 -5.56 1.15 11.68
N MET A 70 -6.57 0.66 10.95
CA MET A 70 -6.41 -0.52 10.09
C MET A 70 -5.75 -0.11 8.78
N PHE A 71 -4.77 -0.90 8.36
CA PHE A 71 -4.09 -0.68 7.09
C PHE A 71 -3.72 -1.99 6.42
N PHE A 72 -3.53 -1.92 5.11
CA PHE A 72 -2.97 -2.98 4.32
C PHE A 72 -1.49 -2.73 4.04
N VAL A 73 -0.74 -3.82 3.98
CA VAL A 73 0.65 -3.84 3.55
C VAL A 73 0.87 -4.95 2.52
N SER A 74 1.53 -4.64 1.41
CA SER A 74 1.95 -5.65 0.42
C SER A 74 3.35 -6.18 0.71
N THR A 75 3.61 -7.41 0.27
CA THR A 75 4.95 -7.97 0.13
C THR A 75 5.27 -8.21 -1.36
N PRO A 76 6.55 -8.40 -1.73
CA PRO A 76 6.97 -8.52 -3.13
C PRO A 76 6.38 -9.74 -3.83
N ASN A 77 5.99 -10.77 -3.06
CA ASN A 77 5.40 -12.01 -3.57
C ASN A 77 3.86 -11.91 -3.68
N GLY A 78 3.33 -10.68 -3.79
CA GLY A 78 1.91 -10.44 -4.02
C GLY A 78 0.99 -10.76 -2.85
N LYS A 79 1.53 -10.96 -1.63
CA LYS A 79 0.72 -11.15 -0.42
C LYS A 79 0.31 -9.80 0.14
N VAL A 80 -0.92 -9.70 0.63
CA VAL A 80 -1.42 -8.51 1.32
C VAL A 80 -1.88 -8.89 2.71
N TYR A 81 -1.34 -8.21 3.71
CA TYR A 81 -1.69 -8.40 5.11
C TYR A 81 -2.47 -7.20 5.64
N LYS A 82 -3.50 -7.50 6.42
CA LYS A 82 -4.17 -6.50 7.24
C LYS A 82 -3.44 -6.35 8.56
N CYS A 83 -3.20 -5.11 8.96
CA CYS A 83 -2.47 -4.76 10.17
C CYS A 83 -3.26 -3.76 11.01
N ASP A 84 -3.02 -3.80 12.33
CA ASP A 84 -3.56 -2.86 13.30
C ASP A 84 -2.42 -1.94 13.76
N GLY A 85 -2.47 -0.67 13.35
CA GLY A 85 -1.46 0.34 13.67
C GLY A 85 -1.42 0.72 15.15
N ASN A 86 -2.54 0.60 15.85
CA ASN A 86 -2.62 0.92 17.26
C ASN A 86 -2.01 -0.20 18.11
N LYS A 87 -2.41 -1.45 17.82
CA LYS A 87 -1.87 -2.66 18.46
C LYS A 87 -0.49 -3.07 17.93
N LYS A 88 -0.02 -2.42 16.86
CA LYS A 88 1.26 -2.68 16.19
C LYS A 88 1.45 -4.16 15.85
N LYS A 89 0.43 -4.75 15.23
CA LYS A 89 0.37 -6.19 14.93
C LYS A 89 -0.19 -6.47 13.55
N ILE A 90 0.23 -7.60 13.00
CA ILE A 90 -0.39 -8.22 11.83
C ILE A 90 -1.66 -8.92 12.30
N VAL A 91 -2.78 -8.67 11.63
CA VAL A 91 -4.10 -9.22 11.96
C VAL A 91 -4.36 -10.49 11.16
N GLU A 92 -4.26 -10.41 9.83
CA GLU A 92 -4.61 -11.51 8.93
C GLU A 92 -3.97 -11.35 7.54
N LEU A 93 -3.88 -12.45 6.80
CA LEU A 93 -3.56 -12.47 5.37
C LEU A 93 -4.89 -12.32 4.61
N VAL A 94 -5.05 -11.25 3.82
CA VAL A 94 -6.31 -10.94 3.14
C VAL A 94 -6.32 -11.27 1.65
N PHE A 95 -5.13 -11.41 1.06
CA PHE A 95 -4.95 -11.73 -0.35
C PHE A 95 -3.58 -12.37 -0.57
N ASP A 96 -3.54 -13.39 -1.43
CA ASP A 96 -2.33 -14.09 -1.85
C ASP A 96 -2.50 -14.52 -3.32
N ILE A 97 -1.60 -14.09 -4.18
CA ILE A 97 -1.54 -14.51 -5.59
C ILE A 97 -0.41 -15.50 -5.86
N GLU A 98 0.41 -15.80 -4.84
CA GLU A 98 1.59 -16.68 -4.90
C GLU A 98 2.55 -16.35 -6.06
N ASP A 99 2.61 -15.07 -6.46
CA ASP A 99 3.38 -14.61 -7.60
C ASP A 99 3.88 -13.18 -7.35
N SER A 100 4.98 -12.82 -8.00
CA SER A 100 5.46 -11.45 -8.00
C SER A 100 4.49 -10.55 -8.75
N ILE A 101 4.05 -9.47 -8.10
CA ILE A 101 3.22 -8.44 -8.72
C ILE A 101 4.07 -7.19 -8.82
N GLY A 102 4.48 -6.81 -10.03
CA GLY A 102 5.24 -5.57 -10.24
C GLY A 102 4.43 -4.30 -9.96
N VAL A 103 3.09 -4.42 -9.90
CA VAL A 103 2.16 -3.30 -9.80
C VAL A 103 0.95 -3.67 -8.95
N MET A 104 0.88 -3.09 -7.74
CA MET A 104 -0.25 -3.21 -6.81
C MET A 104 -0.59 -1.85 -6.20
N ASN A 105 -1.84 -1.63 -5.81
CA ASN A 105 -2.26 -0.53 -4.94
C ASN A 105 -3.53 -0.95 -4.18
N PHE A 106 -3.91 -0.14 -3.20
CA PHE A 106 -5.12 -0.32 -2.41
C PHE A 106 -6.04 0.88 -2.55
N ILE A 107 -7.34 0.66 -2.53
CA ILE A 107 -8.34 1.72 -2.39
C ILE A 107 -8.70 1.81 -0.91
N THR A 108 -9.05 3.00 -0.43
CA THR A 108 -9.45 3.22 0.97
C THR A 108 -10.59 2.31 1.40
N SER A 109 -11.43 1.80 0.49
CA SER A 109 -12.46 0.81 0.79
C SER A 109 -11.94 -0.60 1.11
N GLY A 110 -10.63 -0.83 1.06
CA GLY A 110 -10.03 -2.16 1.19
C GLY A 110 -10.01 -2.97 -0.11
N ARG A 111 -10.28 -2.35 -1.27
CA ARG A 111 -10.16 -3.03 -2.56
C ARG A 111 -8.70 -3.07 -3.01
N ILE A 112 -8.22 -4.23 -3.43
CA ILE A 112 -6.86 -4.43 -3.93
C ILE A 112 -6.88 -4.34 -5.44
N VAL A 113 -6.02 -3.51 -6.02
CA VAL A 113 -5.94 -3.28 -7.45
C VAL A 113 -4.53 -3.63 -7.92
N TYR A 114 -4.41 -4.47 -8.94
CA TYR A 114 -3.11 -4.91 -9.44
C TYR A 114 -3.12 -5.18 -10.94
N ILE A 115 -1.95 -5.12 -11.57
CA ILE A 115 -1.78 -5.45 -12.99
C ILE A 115 -1.00 -6.74 -13.11
N LYS A 116 -1.53 -7.68 -13.90
CA LYS A 116 -0.86 -8.93 -14.26
C LYS A 116 -1.23 -9.31 -15.68
N ASN A 117 -0.28 -9.76 -16.49
CA ASN A 117 -0.53 -10.19 -17.88
C ASN A 117 -1.29 -9.17 -18.75
N ASN A 118 -1.03 -7.87 -18.58
CA ASN A 118 -1.72 -6.77 -19.28
C ASN A 118 -3.24 -6.63 -18.96
N ASP A 119 -3.71 -7.30 -17.92
CA ASP A 119 -5.02 -7.13 -17.35
C ASP A 119 -4.92 -6.38 -16.02
N LEU A 120 -5.86 -5.48 -15.77
CA LEU A 120 -6.00 -4.80 -14.49
C LEU A 120 -7.11 -5.49 -13.71
N PHE A 121 -6.73 -5.99 -12.55
CA PHE A 121 -7.58 -6.69 -11.61
C PHE A 121 -7.98 -5.78 -10.47
N SER A 122 -9.21 -5.96 -10.00
CA SER A 122 -9.73 -5.33 -8.80
C SER A 122 -10.39 -6.40 -7.95
N TYR A 123 -9.87 -6.59 -6.76
CA TYR A 123 -10.28 -7.62 -5.80
C TYR A 123 -10.89 -6.98 -4.56
N ASP A 124 -12.14 -7.30 -4.27
CA ASP A 124 -12.81 -6.92 -3.03
C ASP A 124 -12.46 -7.90 -1.91
N VAL A 125 -11.82 -7.40 -0.85
CA VAL A 125 -11.36 -8.24 0.26
C VAL A 125 -12.52 -8.80 1.08
N ASP A 126 -13.63 -8.07 1.20
CA ASP A 126 -14.78 -8.45 2.03
C ASP A 126 -15.66 -9.47 1.29
N THR A 127 -15.96 -9.21 0.02
CA THR A 127 -16.85 -10.08 -0.78
C THR A 127 -16.10 -11.18 -1.53
N LYS A 128 -14.77 -11.10 -1.59
CA LYS A 128 -13.89 -11.97 -2.40
C LYS A 128 -14.15 -11.87 -3.91
N GLU A 129 -14.88 -10.85 -4.34
CA GLU A 129 -15.16 -10.60 -5.76
C GLU A 129 -13.89 -10.15 -6.49
N LEU A 130 -13.57 -10.85 -7.58
CA LEU A 130 -12.50 -10.48 -8.50
C LEU A 130 -13.12 -10.03 -9.83
N ILE A 131 -12.87 -8.79 -10.21
CA ILE A 131 -13.16 -8.27 -11.54
C ILE A 131 -11.85 -7.96 -12.27
N SER A 132 -11.85 -8.14 -13.59
CA SER A 132 -10.71 -7.80 -14.44
C SER A 132 -11.16 -7.03 -15.67
N ALA A 133 -10.28 -6.19 -16.19
CA ALA A 133 -10.45 -5.57 -17.49
C ALA A 133 -9.14 -5.55 -18.25
N LYS A 134 -9.22 -5.85 -19.56
CA LYS A 134 -8.10 -5.71 -20.48
C LYS A 134 -7.66 -4.25 -20.54
N LEU A 135 -6.36 -4.02 -20.38
CA LEU A 135 -5.77 -2.71 -20.58
C LEU A 135 -5.70 -2.42 -22.08
N THR A 136 -6.74 -1.76 -22.60
CA THR A 136 -6.94 -1.52 -24.04
C THR A 136 -6.44 -0.16 -24.52
N LYS A 137 -6.20 0.81 -23.63
CA LYS A 137 -5.71 2.14 -23.99
C LYS A 137 -4.67 2.66 -23.00
N ASN A 138 -3.41 2.66 -23.43
CA ASN A 138 -2.36 3.43 -22.78
C ASN A 138 -2.45 4.88 -23.29
N ARG A 139 -2.94 5.82 -22.48
CA ARG A 139 -2.56 7.22 -22.72
C ARG A 139 -1.15 7.40 -22.17
N LYS A 140 -0.15 7.43 -23.05
CA LYS A 140 1.19 7.89 -22.68
C LYS A 140 1.07 9.38 -22.37
N ASN A 141 1.38 9.77 -21.14
CA ASN A 141 1.55 11.16 -20.77
C ASN A 141 2.94 11.32 -20.14
N GLY A 142 3.93 11.62 -21.00
CA GLY A 142 5.34 11.56 -20.63
C GLY A 142 5.77 10.15 -20.23
N ASN A 143 6.56 10.04 -19.15
CA ASN A 143 7.11 8.78 -18.63
C ASN A 143 6.10 7.96 -17.81
N TYR A 144 4.79 8.18 -17.97
CA TYR A 144 3.78 7.49 -17.19
C TYR A 144 2.74 6.80 -18.08
N LYS A 145 2.34 5.59 -17.66
CA LYS A 145 1.13 4.91 -18.12
C LYS A 145 0.03 5.12 -17.07
N ILE A 146 -1.09 5.67 -17.51
CA ILE A 146 -2.29 5.86 -16.68
C ILE A 146 -3.34 4.86 -17.16
N PHE A 147 -3.84 4.05 -16.24
CA PHE A 147 -4.93 3.10 -16.46
C PHE A 147 -6.14 3.54 -15.66
N THR A 148 -7.31 3.50 -16.27
CA THR A 148 -8.58 3.85 -15.62
C THR A 148 -9.57 2.70 -15.74
N ILE A 149 -10.10 2.23 -14.62
CA ILE A 149 -11.29 1.36 -14.58
C ILE A 149 -12.31 2.03 -13.68
N ALA A 150 -13.50 2.32 -14.25
CA ALA A 150 -14.60 2.95 -13.53
C ALA A 150 -14.11 4.16 -12.70
N ASN A 151 -14.26 4.12 -11.37
CA ASN A 151 -13.88 5.18 -10.43
C ASN A 151 -12.42 5.11 -9.94
N CYS A 152 -11.57 4.30 -10.58
CA CYS A 152 -10.19 4.07 -10.16
C CYS A 152 -9.23 4.44 -11.28
N ALA A 153 -8.24 5.27 -10.96
CA ALA A 153 -7.13 5.58 -11.83
C ALA A 153 -5.82 5.10 -11.18
N THR A 154 -5.02 4.35 -11.93
CA THR A 154 -3.73 3.85 -11.48
C THR A 154 -2.64 4.37 -12.41
N LYS A 155 -1.62 5.02 -11.85
CA LYS A 155 -0.53 5.67 -12.58
C LYS A 155 0.78 4.96 -12.30
N PHE A 156 1.49 4.56 -13.34
CA PHE A 156 2.80 3.90 -13.26
C PHE A 156 3.83 4.67 -14.06
N ARG A 157 5.05 4.77 -13.53
CA ARG A 157 6.18 5.31 -14.29
C ARG A 157 6.72 4.19 -15.17
N GLU A 158 6.90 4.44 -16.48
CA GLU A 158 7.78 3.58 -17.29
C GLU A 158 9.18 3.82 -16.72
N ASN A 159 9.74 2.83 -16.04
CA ASN A 159 11.15 2.88 -15.69
C ASN A 159 11.94 2.90 -16.99
N GLY A 160 12.69 3.98 -17.21
CA GLY A 160 13.92 3.87 -17.97
C GLY A 160 14.77 2.81 -17.30
N ASN A 161 15.33 1.92 -18.10
CA ASN A 161 16.21 0.82 -17.69
C ASN A 161 17.07 1.18 -16.47
N ILE A 162 17.04 0.31 -15.46
CA ILE A 162 18.14 0.22 -14.48
C ILE A 162 19.27 -0.54 -15.16
#